data_AF-D2S2K8-F1
#
_entry.id   AF-D2S2K8-F1
#
_cell.length_a   1.000
_cell.length_b   1.000
_cell.length_c   1.000
_cell.angle_alpha   90.00
_cell.angle_beta   90.00
_cell.angle_gamma   90.00
#
_symmetry.space_group_name_H-M   'P 1'
#
loop_
_entity.id
_entity.type
_entity.pdbx_description
1 polymer ?
#
loop_
_entity_poly.entity_id
_entity_poly.type
_entity_poly.pdbx_seq_one_letter_code
_entity_poly.pdbx_strand_id
1 'polypeptide(L)' 'MREEETITDVEPLRSALEEVLEEAHTNGVEIEGSLTIRSTTDQYPDWEVQIWQID' A
#
# COMPACT_ATOMS: atom_id res chain seq x y z
N MET A 1 26.09 10.34 -12.96
CA MET A 1 25.42 9.34 -12.11
C MET A 1 24.31 10.07 -11.39
N ARG A 2 23.04 9.73 -11.64
CA ARG A 2 21.93 10.23 -10.82
C ARG A 2 21.83 9.30 -9.61
N GLU A 3 21.81 9.87 -8.42
CA GLU A 3 21.46 9.13 -7.22
C GLU A 3 20.04 8.58 -7.40
N GLU A 4 19.90 7.27 -7.28
CA GLU A 4 18.60 6.60 -7.28
C GLU A 4 17.91 7.01 -5.97
N GLU A 5 16.96 7.94 -6.06
CA GLU A 5 16.11 8.32 -4.92
C GLU A 5 15.32 7.09 -4.48
N THR A 6 15.79 6.47 -3.40
CA THR A 6 15.08 5.40 -2.73
C THR A 6 13.86 6.02 -2.08
N ILE A 7 12.65 5.54 -2.41
CA ILE A 7 11.43 5.93 -1.70
C ILE A 7 11.61 5.42 -0.26
N THR A 8 12.01 6.32 0.64
CA THR A 8 12.32 6.02 2.04
C THR A 8 11.13 6.22 2.97
N ASP A 9 10.01 6.73 2.48
CA ASP A 9 8.84 7.04 3.30
C ASP A 9 7.56 6.41 2.76
N VAL A 10 7.09 5.38 3.48
CA VAL A 10 5.85 4.65 3.20
C VAL A 10 4.64 5.23 3.95
N GLU A 11 4.86 6.17 4.87
CA GLU A 11 3.77 6.75 5.67
C GLU A 11 2.67 7.42 4.85
N PRO A 12 2.95 8.15 3.75
CA PRO A 12 1.87 8.73 2.94
C PRO A 12 0.95 7.69 2.32
N LEU A 13 1.51 6.57 1.84
CA LEU A 13 0.74 5.47 1.27
C LEU A 13 -0.09 4.77 2.35
N ARG A 14 0.52 4.54 3.51
CA ARG A 14 -0.15 3.91 4.66
C ARG A 14 -1.31 4.76 5.17
N SER A 15 -1.09 6.05 5.39
CA SER A 15 -2.11 6.99 5.87
C SER A 15 -3.32 7.04 4.93
N ALA A 16 -3.07 7.07 3.62
CA ALA A 16 -4.14 7.05 2.62
C ALA A 16 -4.92 5.72 2.61
N LEU A 17 -4.24 4.59 2.79
CA LEU A 17 -4.90 3.28 2.92
C LEU A 17 -5.76 3.22 4.19
N GLU A 18 -5.25 3.71 5.32
CA GLU A 18 -5.99 3.76 6.59
C GLU A 18 -7.27 4.61 6.45
N GLU A 19 -7.19 5.79 5.83
CA GLU A 19 -8.36 6.68 5.60
C GLU A 19 -9.44 6.00 4.75
N VAL A 20 -9.06 5.33 3.65
CA VAL A 20 -10.00 4.63 2.77
C VAL A 20 -10.68 3.46 3.49
N LEU A 21 -9.91 2.68 4.27
CA LEU A 21 -10.45 1.53 5.01
C LEU A 21 -11.39 2.00 6.13
N GLU A 22 -11.09 3.10 6.81
CA GLU A 22 -11.95 3.71 7.83
C GLU A 22 -13.27 4.22 7.24
N GLU A 23 -13.22 4.92 6.10
CA GLU A 23 -14.43 5.40 5.42
C GLU A 23 -15.30 4.23 4.94
N ALA A 24 -14.70 3.20 4.36
CA ALA A 24 -15.43 2.01 3.93
C ALA A 24 -16.12 1.30 5.10
N HIS A 25 -15.40 1.10 6.21
CA HIS A 25 -15.98 0.52 7.43
C HIS A 25 -17.16 1.35 7.95
N THR A 26 -17.01 2.69 8.01
CA THR A 26 -18.06 3.61 8.47
C THR A 26 -19.33 3.52 7.61
N ASN A 27 -19.17 3.27 6.31
CA ASN A 27 -20.28 3.14 5.37
C ASN A 27 -20.81 1.70 5.25
N GLY A 28 -20.28 0.74 6.03
CA GLY A 28 -20.66 -0.68 5.94
C GLY A 28 -20.25 -1.34 4.61
N VAL A 29 -19.20 -0.84 3.98
CA VAL A 29 -18.62 -1.39 2.75
C VAL A 29 -17.44 -2.29 3.12
N GLU A 30 -17.49 -3.53 2.64
CA GLU A 30 -16.37 -4.48 2.75
C GLU A 30 -15.37 -4.23 1.63
N ILE A 31 -14.09 -4.14 1.97
CA ILE A 31 -12.98 -4.00 1.02
C ILE A 31 -12.11 -5.25 1.08
N GLU A 32 -12.05 -5.96 -0.04
CA GLU A 32 -11.10 -7.04 -0.28
C GLU A 32 -10.26 -6.68 -1.51
N GLY A 33 -8.96 -6.99 -1.47
CA GLY A 33 -8.11 -6.78 -2.64
C GLY A 33 -6.62 -6.87 -2.38
N SER A 34 -5.86 -6.65 -3.44
CA SER A 34 -4.40 -6.70 -3.45
C SER A 34 -3.81 -5.42 -4.02
N LEU A 35 -2.80 -4.86 -3.37
CA LEU A 35 -1.98 -3.76 -3.87
C LEU A 35 -0.59 -4.28 -4.25
N THR A 36 -0.21 -4.13 -5.50
CA THR A 36 1.15 -4.44 -5.98
C THR A 36 2.02 -3.18 -5.93
N ILE A 37 3.12 -3.26 -5.18
CA ILE A 37 4.16 -2.22 -5.13
C ILE A 37 5.35 -2.73 -5.95
N ARG A 38 5.67 -2.03 -7.04
CA ARG A 38 6.78 -2.41 -7.91
C ARG A 38 8.04 -1.65 -7.54
N SER A 39 9.14 -2.35 -7.42
CA SER A 39 10.44 -1.71 -7.27
C SER A 39 10.81 -0.98 -8.56
N THR A 40 11.38 0.20 -8.42
CA THR A 40 11.92 0.97 -9.55
C THR A 40 13.32 0.49 -9.97
N THR A 41 13.92 -0.41 -9.18
CA THR A 41 15.26 -0.96 -9.41
C THR A 41 15.22 -2.49 -9.29
N ASP A 42 16.07 -3.18 -10.06
CA ASP A 42 16.17 -4.65 -10.00
C ASP A 42 16.84 -5.17 -8.71
N GLN A 43 17.27 -4.27 -7.82
CA GLN A 43 17.97 -4.62 -6.58
C GLN A 43 17.02 -5.05 -5.46
N TYR A 44 15.74 -4.65 -5.53
CA TYR A 44 14.73 -4.98 -4.53
C TYR A 44 13.56 -5.71 -5.19
N PRO A 45 12.98 -6.73 -4.52
CA PRO A 45 11.82 -7.43 -5.04
C PRO A 45 10.58 -6.52 -5.04
N ASP A 46 9.64 -6.82 -5.93
CA ASP A 46 8.27 -6.29 -5.87
C ASP A 46 7.55 -6.82 -4.62
N TRP A 47 6.66 -6.00 -4.06
CA TRP A 47 5.88 -6.34 -2.88
C TRP A 47 4.40 -6.45 -3.25
N GLU A 48 3.70 -7.34 -2.56
CA GLU A 48 2.25 -7.46 -2.66
C GLU A 48 1.65 -7.32 -1.27
N VAL A 49 0.72 -6.39 -1.12
CA VAL A 49 -0.06 -6.17 0.10
C VAL A 49 -1.45 -6.71 -0.13
N GLN A 50 -1.86 -7.67 0.68
CA GLN A 50 -3.19 -8.27 0.62
C GLN A 50 -4.06 -7.69 1.74
N ILE A 51 -5.25 -7.23 1.39
CA ILE A 51 -6.27 -6.71 2.29
C ILE A 51 -7.30 -7.81 2.48
N TRP A 52 -7.40 -8.31 3.71
CA TRP A 52 -8.31 -9.38 4.11
C TRP A 52 -9.31 -8.87 5.14
N GLN A 53 -10.52 -9.42 5.08
CA GLN A 53 -11.46 -9.33 6.19
C GLN A 53 -10.97 -10.18 7.36
N ILE A 54 -11.04 -9.61 8.57
CA ILE A 54 -10.77 -10.35 9.82
C ILE A 54 -12.11 -10.55 10.51
N ASP A 55 -12.51 -11.82 10.64
CA ASP A 55 -13.73 -12.26 11.33
C ASP A 55 -13.67 -12.07 12.86
#